data_AF-A0A9E0B6A8-F1
#
_entry.id   AF-A0A9E0B6A8-F1
#
_cell.length_a   1.000
_cell.length_b   1.000
_cell.length_c   1.000
_cell.angle_alpha   90.00
_cell.angle_beta   90.00
_cell.angle_gamma   90.00
#
_symmetry.space_group_name_H-M   'P 1'
#
loop_
_entity.id
_entity.type
_entity.pdbx_description
1 polymer ?
#
loop_
_entity_poly.entity_id
_entity_poly.type
_entity_poly.pdbx_seq_one_letter_code
_entity_poly.pdbx_strand_id
1 'polypeptide(L)'
;MGTAIIIVVLVIIVIFAVKSGIKHGKGEGGCCGSGGTMKEDKKVLAGDIIATKLVTIEGMHCDNCKNSIEHQINRIDGAACEVNLKKKTAAIQLDKPVDDDLIRRTIERLDFKVVDIKTI
;
A
#
# COMPACT_ATOMS: atom_id res chain seq x y z
N MET A 1 -10.90 -50.10 15.59
CA MET A 1 -11.55 -48.96 16.28
C MET A 1 -10.75 -47.66 16.18
N GLY A 2 -9.41 -47.68 16.28
CA GLY A 2 -8.59 -46.45 16.16
C GLY A 2 -8.54 -45.78 14.78
N THR A 3 -8.65 -46.55 13.69
CA THR A 3 -8.60 -46.03 12.31
C THR A 3 -9.80 -45.13 11.97
N ALA A 4 -10.99 -45.44 12.50
CA ALA A 4 -12.19 -44.63 12.28
C ALA A 4 -12.08 -43.24 12.91
N ILE A 5 -11.45 -43.13 14.09
CA ILE A 5 -11.25 -41.85 14.79
C ILE A 5 -10.31 -40.95 14.00
N ILE A 6 -9.23 -41.51 13.45
CA ILE A 6 -8.25 -40.78 12.64
C ILE A 6 -8.92 -40.20 11.37
N ILE A 7 -9.77 -40.99 10.70
CA ILE A 7 -10.49 -40.54 9.50
C ILE A 7 -11.44 -39.37 9.83
N VAL A 8 -12.16 -39.44 10.95
CA VAL A 8 -13.07 -38.36 11.37
C VAL A 8 -12.32 -37.07 11.68
N VAL A 9 -11.17 -37.16 12.37
CA VAL A 9 -10.33 -35.99 12.68
C VAL A 9 -9.77 -35.35 11.41
N LEU A 10 -9.30 -36.15 10.44
CA LEU A 10 -8.82 -35.65 9.16
C LEU A 10 -9.92 -34.94 8.37
N VAL A 11 -11.13 -35.49 8.35
CA VAL A 11 -12.28 -34.85 7.68
C VAL A 11 -12.63 -33.50 8.32
N ILE A 12 -12.57 -33.39 9.65
CA ILE A 12 -12.85 -32.12 10.36
C ILE A 12 -11.79 -31.06 10.04
N ILE A 13 -10.51 -31.43 9.99
CA ILE A 13 -9.41 -30.51 9.64
C ILE A 13 -9.58 -30.01 8.20
N VAL A 14 -9.95 -30.88 7.26
CA VAL A 14 -10.21 -30.49 5.87
C VAL A 14 -11.40 -29.55 5.77
N ILE A 15 -12.49 -29.79 6.51
CA ILE A 15 -13.66 -28.89 6.54
C ILE A 15 -13.29 -27.51 7.10
N PHE A 16 -12.47 -27.45 8.16
CA PHE A 16 -11.97 -26.19 8.72
C PHE A 16 -11.06 -25.45 7.73
N ALA A 17 -10.16 -26.15 7.03
CA ALA A 17 -9.29 -25.57 6.01
C ALA A 17 -10.07 -25.02 4.81
N VAL A 18 -11.08 -25.76 4.32
CA VAL A 18 -11.95 -25.31 3.22
C VAL A 18 -12.74 -24.06 3.64
N LYS A 19 -13.37 -24.06 4.82
CA LYS A 19 -14.09 -22.87 5.32
C LYS A 19 -13.16 -21.67 5.57
N SER A 20 -11.94 -21.89 6.07
CA SER A 20 -10.94 -20.81 6.23
C SER A 20 -10.42 -20.29 4.88
N GLY A 21 -10.26 -21.15 3.88
CA GLY A 21 -9.87 -20.76 2.54
C GLY A 21 -10.93 -19.92 1.82
N ILE A 22 -12.21 -20.25 2.00
CA ILE A 22 -13.31 -19.51 1.34
C ILE A 22 -13.50 -18.10 1.94
N LYS A 23 -13.14 -17.87 3.21
CA LYS A 23 -13.34 -16.54 3.85
C LYS A 23 -12.30 -15.48 3.45
N HIS A 24 -11.14 -15.88 2.93
CA HIS A 24 -10.19 -15.01 2.22
C HIS A 24 -10.24 -15.18 0.69
N GLY A 25 -10.88 -16.22 0.18
CA GLY A 25 -10.97 -16.60 -1.23
C GLY A 25 -12.14 -15.99 -2.00
N LYS A 26 -12.61 -14.80 -1.60
CA LYS A 26 -13.46 -13.97 -2.47
C LYS A 26 -12.56 -13.12 -3.35
N GLY A 27 -11.81 -13.82 -4.21
CA GLY A 27 -10.92 -13.25 -5.20
C GLY A 27 -11.12 -14.04 -6.48
N GLU A 28 -11.87 -13.45 -7.40
CA GLU A 28 -11.99 -13.93 -8.78
C GLU A 28 -10.60 -14.01 -9.43
N GLY A 29 -10.33 -15.08 -10.18
CA GLY A 29 -9.34 -15.05 -11.27
C GLY A 29 -8.24 -16.11 -11.20
N GLY A 30 -8.30 -17.05 -12.14
CA GLY A 30 -7.18 -17.93 -12.49
C GLY A 30 -6.12 -17.25 -13.36
N CYS A 31 -5.22 -18.08 -13.85
CA CYS A 31 -4.10 -17.77 -14.73
C CYS A 31 -4.48 -16.96 -16.00
N CYS A 32 -3.53 -16.15 -16.49
CA CYS A 32 -3.55 -15.27 -17.69
C CYS A 32 -4.10 -13.85 -17.47
N GLY A 33 -3.21 -12.86 -17.59
CA GLY A 33 -3.47 -11.48 -17.28
C GLY A 33 -4.44 -10.78 -18.22
N SER A 34 -5.13 -9.78 -17.67
CA SER A 34 -5.40 -8.48 -18.29
C SER A 34 -5.96 -7.58 -17.21
N GLY A 35 -5.19 -6.54 -16.88
CA GLY A 35 -5.34 -5.71 -15.70
C GLY A 35 -6.70 -5.02 -15.60
N GLY A 36 -7.45 -5.41 -14.57
CA GLY A 36 -8.42 -4.53 -13.95
C GLY A 36 -7.64 -3.37 -13.34
N THR A 37 -7.86 -2.17 -13.88
CA THR A 37 -7.42 -0.94 -13.23
C THR A 37 -8.19 -0.84 -11.92
N MET A 38 -7.57 -1.28 -10.82
CA MET A 38 -7.84 -0.65 -9.53
C MET A 38 -7.38 0.79 -9.70
N LYS A 39 -8.31 1.63 -10.17
CA LYS A 39 -8.34 3.01 -9.77
C LYS A 39 -8.57 2.95 -8.27
N GLU A 40 -7.47 2.83 -7.53
CA GLU A 40 -7.40 3.31 -6.17
C GLU A 40 -7.88 4.74 -6.27
N ASP A 41 -9.00 5.02 -5.61
CA ASP A 41 -9.64 6.31 -5.60
C ASP A 41 -8.58 7.29 -5.10
N LYS A 42 -7.91 7.98 -6.04
CA LYS A 42 -7.07 9.12 -5.72
C LYS A 42 -7.95 9.95 -4.80
N LYS A 43 -7.52 10.16 -3.56
CA LYS A 43 -8.06 11.26 -2.76
C LYS A 43 -7.82 12.50 -3.60
N VAL A 44 -8.83 12.91 -4.36
CA VAL A 44 -8.90 14.25 -4.89
C VAL A 44 -9.12 15.08 -3.64
N LEU A 45 -8.05 15.68 -3.15
CA LEU A 45 -8.16 16.76 -2.17
C LEU A 45 -9.12 17.77 -2.81
N ALA A 46 -10.35 17.82 -2.31
CA ALA A 46 -11.36 18.77 -2.74
C ALA A 46 -11.15 20.15 -2.11
N GLY A 47 -9.97 20.39 -1.52
CA GLY A 47 -9.56 21.64 -0.88
C GLY A 47 -8.32 22.25 -1.55
N ASP A 48 -8.10 23.54 -1.31
CA ASP A 48 -6.92 24.27 -1.79
C ASP A 48 -5.63 23.56 -1.35
N ILE A 49 -4.85 23.06 -2.31
CA ILE A 49 -3.50 22.56 -2.07
C ILE A 49 -2.66 23.77 -1.68
N ILE A 50 -2.34 23.88 -0.38
CA ILE A 50 -1.58 25.01 0.14
C ILE A 50 -0.08 24.89 -0.18
N ALA A 51 0.43 23.67 -0.36
CA ALA A 51 1.84 23.42 -0.65
C ALA A 51 2.04 22.09 -1.40
N THR A 52 2.98 22.06 -2.33
CA THR A 52 3.43 20.81 -2.97
C THR A 52 4.90 20.58 -2.67
N LYS A 53 5.25 19.37 -2.22
CA LYS A 53 6.62 18.96 -1.94
C LYS A 53 7.03 17.82 -2.87
N LEU A 54 8.14 17.97 -3.57
CA LEU A 54 8.80 16.92 -4.34
C LEU A 54 9.90 16.29 -3.51
N VAL A 55 9.72 15.03 -3.16
CA VAL A 55 10.68 14.25 -2.37
C VAL A 55 11.35 13.24 -3.29
N THR A 56 12.68 13.23 -3.34
CA THR A 56 13.45 12.20 -4.03
C THR A 56 13.73 11.07 -3.05
N ILE A 57 13.32 9.85 -3.41
CA ILE A 57 13.43 8.68 -2.53
C ILE A 57 14.23 7.59 -3.26
N GLU A 58 15.25 7.07 -2.59
CA GLU A 58 16.03 5.91 -3.03
C GLU A 58 15.52 4.62 -2.36
N GLY A 59 15.67 3.51 -3.08
CA GLY A 59 15.23 2.18 -2.63
C GLY A 59 13.86 1.72 -3.16
N MET A 60 13.14 2.57 -3.92
CA MET A 60 11.90 2.17 -4.59
C MET A 60 12.20 1.30 -5.81
N HIS A 61 12.26 -0.01 -5.62
CA HIS A 61 12.55 -0.98 -6.69
C HIS A 61 11.31 -1.68 -7.25
N CYS A 62 10.15 -1.53 -6.60
CA CYS A 62 8.96 -2.30 -6.91
C CYS A 62 7.66 -1.46 -6.83
N ASP A 63 6.61 -1.87 -7.56
CA ASP A 63 5.30 -1.22 -7.48
C ASP A 63 4.71 -1.29 -6.07
N ASN A 64 4.91 -2.40 -5.36
CA ASN A 64 4.53 -2.52 -3.94
C ASN A 64 5.24 -1.50 -3.05
N CYS A 65 6.50 -1.18 -3.37
CA CYS A 65 7.34 -0.25 -2.62
C CYS A 65 6.77 1.17 -2.76
N LYS A 66 6.42 1.53 -4.00
CA LYS A 66 5.70 2.77 -4.31
C LYS A 66 4.35 2.83 -3.58
N ASN A 67 3.52 1.80 -3.72
CA ASN A 67 2.17 1.80 -3.15
C ASN A 67 2.22 1.90 -1.61
N SER A 68 3.19 1.25 -0.98
CA SER A 68 3.39 1.34 0.46
C SER A 68 3.69 2.77 0.93
N ILE A 69 4.56 3.50 0.21
CA ILE A 69 4.88 4.90 0.50
C ILE A 69 3.68 5.81 0.26
N GLU A 70 3.01 5.68 -0.89
CA GLU A 70 1.80 6.45 -1.20
C GLU A 70 0.74 6.24 -0.13
N HIS A 71 0.47 4.99 0.24
CA HIS A 71 -0.57 4.66 1.21
C HIS A 71 -0.23 5.15 2.62
N GLN A 72 1.03 5.10 3.03
CA GLN A 72 1.48 5.61 4.34
C GLN A 72 1.38 7.12 4.44
N ILE A 73 1.79 7.86 3.40
CA ILE A 73 1.68 9.32 3.41
C ILE A 73 0.21 9.75 3.25
N ASN A 74 -0.59 9.08 2.41
CA ASN A 74 -2.01 9.39 2.22
C ASN A 74 -2.87 9.11 3.47
N ARG A 75 -2.35 8.34 4.44
CA ARG A 75 -2.95 8.18 5.78
C ARG A 75 -2.73 9.38 6.70
N ILE A 76 -1.76 10.24 6.39
CA ILE A 76 -1.57 11.49 7.12
C ILE A 76 -2.74 12.41 6.77
N ASP A 77 -3.41 12.92 7.81
CA ASP A 77 -4.52 13.86 7.63
C ASP A 77 -3.99 15.11 6.93
N GLY A 78 -4.49 15.33 5.72
CA GLY A 78 -4.11 16.49 4.94
C GLY A 78 -2.86 16.38 4.06
N ALA A 79 -2.36 15.16 3.87
CA ALA A 79 -1.33 14.88 2.86
C ALA A 79 -1.85 13.89 1.82
N ALA A 80 -1.61 14.18 0.55
CA ALA A 80 -1.78 13.26 -0.55
C ALA A 80 -0.41 13.02 -1.19
N CYS A 81 -0.06 11.76 -1.45
CA CYS A 81 1.23 11.41 -2.04
C CYS A 81 1.02 10.69 -3.37
N GLU A 82 1.79 11.11 -4.38
CA GLU A 82 1.83 10.50 -5.69
C GLU A 82 3.29 10.20 -6.06
N VAL A 83 3.61 8.91 -6.13
CA VAL A 83 4.96 8.42 -6.39
C VAL A 83 5.14 8.10 -7.87
N ASN A 84 6.25 8.58 -8.42
CA ASN A 84 6.66 8.36 -9.78
C ASN A 84 7.93 7.50 -9.82
N LEU A 85 7.76 6.19 -10.01
CA LEU A 85 8.87 5.23 -10.11
C LEU A 85 9.85 5.57 -11.24
N LYS A 86 9.36 6.11 -12.37
CA LYS A 86 10.22 6.49 -13.51
C LYS A 86 11.18 7.61 -13.15
N LYS A 87 10.72 8.57 -12.35
CA LYS A 87 11.52 9.72 -11.90
C LYS A 87 12.19 9.50 -10.55
N LYS A 88 11.87 8.41 -9.84
CA LYS A 88 12.27 8.13 -8.45
C LYS A 88 11.91 9.28 -7.49
N THR A 89 10.79 9.93 -7.74
CA THR A 89 10.30 11.06 -6.96
C THR A 89 8.89 10.82 -6.45
N ALA A 90 8.57 11.37 -5.29
CA ALA A 90 7.26 11.38 -4.65
C ALA A 90 6.78 12.83 -4.56
N ALA A 91 5.66 13.13 -5.21
CA ALA A 91 4.98 14.42 -5.10
C ALA A 91 3.97 14.35 -3.96
N ILE A 92 4.16 15.16 -2.94
CA ILE A 92 3.33 15.23 -1.75
C ILE A 92 2.57 16.55 -1.80
N GLN A 93 1.27 16.48 -2.00
CA GLN A 93 0.36 17.62 -1.94
C GLN A 93 -0.17 17.73 -0.52
N LEU A 94 -0.13 18.94 0.03
CA LEU A 94 -0.55 19.24 1.39
C LEU A 94 -1.73 20.20 1.34
N ASP A 95 -2.81 19.90 2.05
CA ASP A 95 -3.92 20.83 2.30
C ASP A 95 -3.77 21.57 3.64
N LYS A 96 -2.84 21.10 4.49
CA LYS A 96 -2.50 21.60 5.82
C LYS A 96 -0.98 21.68 5.99
N PRO A 97 -0.48 22.57 6.86
CA PRO A 97 0.95 22.66 7.11
C PRO A 97 1.42 21.36 7.82
N VAL A 98 2.19 20.55 7.09
CA VAL A 98 2.81 19.32 7.59
C VAL A 98 4.34 19.48 7.55
N ASP A 99 4.98 19.16 8.67
CA ASP A 99 6.43 19.18 8.80
C ASP A 99 7.12 18.16 7.89
N ASP A 100 8.21 18.61 7.26
CA ASP A 100 9.11 17.78 6.45
C ASP A 100 9.70 16.61 7.25
N ASP A 101 9.95 16.83 8.55
CA ASP A 101 10.39 15.81 9.49
C ASP A 101 9.38 14.66 9.62
N LEU A 102 8.07 14.95 9.64
CA LEU A 102 7.04 13.92 9.75
C LEU A 102 7.01 13.05 8.49
N ILE A 103 7.10 13.68 7.32
CA ILE A 103 7.17 13.02 6.03
C ILE A 103 8.40 12.12 5.98
N ARG A 104 9.57 12.68 6.31
CA ARG A 104 10.84 11.95 6.32
C ARG A 104 10.81 10.75 7.25
N ARG A 105 10.38 10.93 8.51
CA ARG A 105 10.25 9.83 9.48
C ARG A 105 9.28 8.75 9.03
N THR A 106 8.27 9.09 8.26
CA THR A 106 7.31 8.11 7.73
C THR A 106 7.95 7.26 6.63
N ILE A 107 8.75 7.88 5.77
CA ILE A 107 9.49 7.20 4.70
C ILE A 107 10.64 6.35 5.29
N GLU A 108 11.40 6.89 6.24
CA GLU A 108 12.50 6.16 6.89
C GLU A 108 12.01 4.96 7.70
N ARG A 109 10.80 5.02 8.29
CA ARG A 109 10.16 3.86 8.95
C ARG A 109 9.84 2.70 8.03
N LEU A 110 9.78 2.95 6.72
CA LEU A 110 9.58 1.94 5.69
C LEU A 110 10.90 1.44 5.10
N ASP A 111 12.03 1.77 5.73
CA ASP A 111 13.37 1.42 5.28
C ASP A 111 13.77 2.06 3.93
N PHE A 112 13.19 3.22 3.63
CA PHE A 112 13.53 4.01 2.44
C PHE A 112 14.37 5.23 2.78
N LYS A 113 15.23 5.65 1.84
CA LYS A 113 16.13 6.79 2.03
C LYS A 113 15.62 8.02 1.29
N VAL A 114 15.42 9.11 2.02
CA VAL A 114 15.11 10.42 1.42
C VAL A 114 16.40 11.12 1.04
N VAL A 115 16.55 11.48 -0.24
CA VAL A 115 17.74 12.13 -0.79
C VAL A 115 17.56 13.64 -0.89
N ASP A 116 16.38 14.09 -1.33
CA ASP A 116 16.10 15.50 -1.56
C ASP A 116 14.65 15.81 -1.22
N ILE A 117 14.40 17.00 -0.69
CA ILE A 117 13.05 17.52 -0.43
C ILE A 117 13.01 18.94 -1.01
N LYS A 118 12.23 19.12 -2.07
CA LYS A 118 11.95 20.43 -2.66
C LYS A 118 10.51 20.83 -2.37
N THR A 119 10.32 22.07 -1.93
CA THR A 119 8.99 22.69 -1.90
C THR A 119 8.82 23.49 -3.18
N ILE A 120 7.64 23.35 -3.82
CA ILE A 120 7.24 24.04 -5.05
C ILE A 120 6.12 25.02 -4.76
#